data_AF-D5GKH1-F1
#
_entry.id   AF-D5GKH1-F1
#
_cell.length_a   1.000
_cell.length_b   1.000
_cell.length_c   1.000
_cell.angle_alpha   90.00
_cell.angle_beta   90.00
_cell.angle_gamma   90.00
#
_symmetry.space_group_name_H-M   'P 1'
#
loop_
_entity.id
_entity.type
_entity.pdbx_description
1 polymer ?
#
loop_
_entity_poly.entity_id
_entity_poly.type
_entity_poly.pdbx_seq_one_letter_code
_entity_poly.pdbx_strand_id
1 'polypeptide(L)'
;MAVNDPAHPELARAAQDVEEPRRPSSSDSFHGGRGGAGNIVHPTDSDLVKLRLEEEERQRLAAEMAKPRPIDHTKIDYRGWADKGKDYLRRVAKKGGM
;
A
#
# COMPACT_ATOMS: atom_id res chain seq x y z
N MET A 1 9.37 15.82 10.15
CA MET A 1 8.18 16.63 10.46
C MET A 1 7.60 17.15 9.17
N ALA A 2 6.27 17.22 9.04
CA ALA A 2 5.62 17.74 7.83
C ALA A 2 6.03 19.21 7.60
N VAL A 3 6.47 19.53 6.38
CA VAL A 3 6.84 20.90 5.99
C VAL A 3 5.56 21.60 5.53
N ASN A 4 5.17 22.65 6.23
CA ASN A 4 3.98 23.42 5.90
C ASN A 4 4.37 24.62 5.03
N ASP A 5 4.40 24.41 3.71
CA ASP A 5 4.62 25.45 2.72
C ASP A 5 3.26 26.00 2.23
N PRO A 6 2.95 27.30 2.43
CA PRO A 6 1.72 27.91 1.98
C PRO A 6 1.52 27.89 0.45
N ALA A 7 2.61 27.88 -0.32
CA ALA A 7 2.54 27.80 -1.78
C ALA A 7 2.22 26.38 -2.27
N HIS A 8 2.51 25.37 -1.43
CA HIS A 8 2.37 23.95 -1.75
C HIS A 8 1.70 23.17 -0.60
N PRO A 9 0.41 23.46 -0.30
CA PRO A 9 -0.34 22.81 0.77
C PRO A 9 -0.49 21.30 0.58
N GLU A 10 -0.38 20.80 -0.66
CA GLU A 10 -0.42 19.39 -1.01
C GLU A 10 0.73 18.59 -0.39
N LEU A 11 1.92 19.19 -0.24
CA LEU A 11 3.09 18.51 0.32
C LEU A 11 2.90 18.22 1.81
N ALA A 12 2.34 19.17 2.54
CA ALA A 12 2.02 18.99 3.94
C ALA A 12 0.95 17.90 4.12
N ARG A 13 -0.04 17.84 3.23
CA ARG A 13 -1.11 16.84 3.25
C ARG A 13 -0.60 15.44 2.91
N ALA A 14 0.29 15.31 1.93
CA ALA A 14 0.89 14.02 1.57
C ALA A 14 1.88 13.51 2.64
N ALA A 15 2.51 14.41 3.39
CA ALA A 15 3.37 14.08 4.51
C ALA A 15 2.60 13.70 5.79
N GLN A 16 1.28 13.96 5.83
CA GLN A 16 0.43 13.43 6.88
C GLN A 16 0.18 11.95 6.59
N ASP A 17 0.53 11.09 7.55
CA ASP A 17 0.19 9.66 7.54
C ASP A 17 -1.30 9.49 7.88
N VAL A 18 -2.15 10.13 7.07
CA VAL A 18 -3.60 10.10 7.19
C VAL A 18 -4.11 9.23 6.06
N GLU A 19 -4.61 8.06 6.41
CA GLU A 19 -5.32 7.23 5.44
C GLU A 19 -6.51 8.01 4.87
N GLU A 20 -6.77 7.83 3.57
CA GLU A 20 -7.95 8.42 2.94
C GLU A 20 -9.20 8.08 3.77
N PRO A 21 -10.06 9.06 4.08
CA PRO A 21 -11.27 8.79 4.81
C PRO A 21 -12.05 7.71 4.06
N ARG A 22 -12.44 6.64 4.79
CA ARG A 22 -13.29 5.60 4.22
C ARG A 22 -14.52 6.27 3.63
N ARG A 23 -14.68 6.17 2.31
CA ARG A 23 -15.91 6.58 1.66
C ARG A 23 -17.06 5.77 2.25
N PRO A 24 -18.25 6.35 2.37
CA PRO A 24 -19.42 5.60 2.77
C PRO A 24 -19.53 4.35 1.89
N SER A 25 -19.59 3.18 2.53
CA SER A 25 -20.00 1.97 1.83
C SER A 25 -21.42 2.18 1.30
N SER A 26 -21.82 1.37 0.33
CA SER A 26 -23.18 1.38 -0.25
C SER A 26 -24.31 1.08 0.76
N SER A 27 -24.04 1.08 2.07
CA SER A 27 -25.08 0.94 3.10
C SER A 27 -25.89 2.23 3.22
N ASP A 28 -27.21 2.06 3.39
CA ASP A 28 -28.29 3.03 3.18
C ASP A 28 -28.24 4.41 3.88
N SER A 29 -27.24 4.71 4.70
CA SER A 29 -27.15 5.99 5.42
C SER A 29 -25.76 6.25 5.96
N PHE A 30 -25.12 7.32 5.49
CA PHE A 30 -23.84 7.79 6.04
C PHE A 30 -24.00 9.15 6.74
N HIS A 31 -23.27 9.32 7.84
CA HIS A 31 -23.30 10.57 8.61
C HIS A 31 -22.14 11.46 8.18
N GLY A 32 -22.43 12.56 7.49
CA GLY A 32 -21.42 13.51 6.98
C GLY A 32 -20.79 14.43 8.05
N GLY A 33 -21.13 14.27 9.34
CA GLY A 33 -20.70 15.18 10.40
C GLY A 33 -20.91 14.62 11.81
N ARG A 34 -20.66 15.45 12.83
CA ARG A 34 -20.87 15.11 14.25
C ARG A 34 -22.36 15.01 14.55
N GLY A 35 -22.87 13.78 14.66
CA GLY A 35 -24.13 13.36 15.31
C GLY A 35 -25.36 14.25 15.15
N GLY A 36 -26.34 13.79 14.36
CA GLY A 36 -27.66 14.42 14.24
C GLY A 36 -28.41 13.89 13.01
N ALA A 37 -29.74 13.79 13.07
CA ALA A 37 -30.56 13.27 11.98
C ALA A 37 -30.42 14.05 10.66
N GLY A 38 -30.05 15.34 10.73
CA GLY A 38 -29.78 16.18 9.56
C GLY A 38 -28.44 15.91 8.86
N ASN A 39 -27.56 15.10 9.44
CA ASN A 39 -26.27 14.74 8.83
C ASN A 39 -26.33 13.45 8.02
N ILE A 40 -27.51 12.83 7.93
CA ILE A 40 -27.71 11.58 7.19
C ILE A 40 -27.79 11.91 5.70
N VAL A 41 -26.83 11.40 4.94
CA VAL A 41 -26.86 11.44 3.48
C VAL A 41 -27.41 10.11 2.99
N HIS A 42 -28.51 10.19 2.24
CA HIS A 42 -29.09 9.06 1.53
C HIS A 42 -28.56 9.06 0.09
N PRO A 43 -27.78 8.05 -0.31
CA PRO A 43 -27.29 7.96 -1.68
C PRO A 43 -28.47 7.74 -2.64
N THR A 44 -28.46 8.43 -3.78
CA THR A 44 -29.41 8.12 -4.85
C THR A 44 -28.96 6.87 -5.61
N ASP A 45 -29.87 6.22 -6.36
CA ASP A 45 -29.51 5.06 -7.19
C ASP A 45 -28.34 5.36 -8.14
N SER A 46 -28.26 6.59 -8.64
CA SER A 46 -27.17 7.04 -9.51
C SER A 46 -25.82 7.13 -8.78
N ASP A 47 -25.84 7.45 -7.48
CA ASP A 47 -24.64 7.54 -6.65
C ASP A 47 -24.15 6.15 -6.24
N LEU A 48 -25.08 5.23 -5.98
CA LEU A 48 -24.76 3.82 -5.69
C LEU A 48 -24.06 3.15 -6.88
N VAL A 49 -24.50 3.41 -8.11
CA VAL A 49 -23.85 2.89 -9.32
C VAL A 49 -22.42 3.43 -9.46
N LYS A 50 -22.21 4.74 -9.22
CA LYS A 50 -20.88 5.35 -9.28
C LYS A 50 -19.94 4.78 -8.22
N LEU A 51 -20.41 4.67 -6.97
CA LEU A 51 -19.62 4.12 -5.87
C LEU A 51 -19.17 2.68 -6.17
N ARG A 52 -20.06 1.87 -6.74
CA ARG A 52 -19.74 0.49 -7.11
C ARG A 52 -18.67 0.40 -8.20
N LEU A 53 -18.75 1.25 -9.22
CA LEU A 53 -17.74 1.32 -10.29
C LEU A 53 -16.38 1.79 -9.76
N GLU A 54 -16.37 2.80 -8.89
CA GLU A 54 -15.13 3.29 -8.25
C GLU A 54 -14.49 2.23 -7.35
N GLU A 55 -15.29 1.47 -6.58
CA GLU A 55 -14.79 0.35 -5.76
C GLU A 55 -14.17 -0.75 -6.62
N GLU A 56 -14.82 -1.12 -7.73
CA GLU A 56 -14.29 -2.12 -8.67
C GLU A 56 -12.97 -1.66 -9.31
N GLU A 57 -12.87 -0.39 -9.71
CA GLU A 57 -11.63 0.19 -10.25
C GLU A 57 -10.50 0.17 -9.22
N ARG A 58 -10.80 0.56 -7.97
CA ARG A 58 -9.83 0.54 -6.87
C ARG A 58 -9.35 -0.87 -6.57
N GLN A 59 -10.24 -1.86 -6.60
CA GLN A 59 -9.87 -3.27 -6.43
C GLN A 59 -8.97 -3.76 -7.57
N ARG A 60 -9.24 -3.34 -8.83
CA ARG A 60 -8.37 -3.67 -9.97
C ARG A 60 -6.98 -3.07 -9.82
N LEU A 61 -6.89 -1.79 -9.45
CA LEU A 61 -5.62 -1.11 -9.20
C LEU A 61 -4.85 -1.75 -8.04
N ALA A 62 -5.53 -2.06 -6.94
CA ALA A 62 -4.93 -2.75 -5.80
C ALA A 62 -4.41 -4.15 -6.19
N ALA A 63 -5.19 -4.90 -6.97
CA ALA A 63 -4.78 -6.21 -7.48
C ALA A 63 -3.61 -6.11 -8.46
N GLU A 64 -3.53 -5.05 -9.26
CA GLU A 64 -2.40 -4.78 -10.15
C GLU A 64 -1.13 -4.43 -9.36
N MET A 65 -1.23 -3.55 -8.37
CA MET A 65 -0.12 -3.19 -7.49
C MET A 65 0.36 -4.36 -6.62
N ALA A 66 -0.55 -5.27 -6.25
CA ALA A 66 -0.21 -6.47 -5.48
C ALA A 66 0.50 -7.56 -6.30
N LYS A 67 0.61 -7.43 -7.63
CA LYS A 67 1.35 -8.40 -8.45
C LYS A 67 2.84 -8.31 -8.10
N PRO A 68 3.45 -9.37 -7.54
CA PRO A 68 4.88 -9.34 -7.28
C PRO A 68 5.63 -9.21 -8.61
N ARG A 69 6.71 -8.42 -8.60
CA ARG A 69 7.59 -8.30 -9.77
C ARG A 69 8.11 -9.69 -10.14
N PRO A 70 8.25 -10.01 -11.43
CA PRO A 70 8.82 -11.28 -11.86
C PRO A 70 10.20 -11.44 -11.23
N ILE A 71 10.37 -12.54 -10.49
CA ILE A 71 11.60 -12.84 -9.76
C ILE A 71 12.66 -13.28 -10.77
N ASP A 72 13.78 -12.56 -10.82
CA ASP A 72 14.90 -12.94 -11.68
C ASP A 72 15.71 -14.09 -11.04
N HIS A 73 15.35 -15.32 -11.42
CA HIS A 73 15.96 -16.55 -10.91
C HIS A 73 17.45 -16.69 -11.23
N THR A 74 18.00 -15.91 -12.19
CA THR A 74 19.42 -15.99 -12.56
C THR A 74 20.35 -15.38 -11.52
N LYS A 75 19.84 -14.46 -10.68
CA LYS A 75 20.60 -13.76 -9.63
C LYS A 75 20.40 -14.34 -8.24
N ILE A 76 19.53 -15.33 -8.12
CA ILE A 76 19.17 -15.93 -6.83
C ILE A 76 19.99 -17.18 -6.63
N ASP A 77 20.90 -17.12 -5.66
CA ASP A 77 21.63 -18.30 -5.23
C ASP A 77 20.76 -19.11 -4.26
N TYR A 78 20.16 -20.18 -4.78
CA TYR A 78 19.32 -21.13 -4.05
C TYR A 78 20.07 -22.00 -3.05
N ARG A 79 21.40 -21.88 -2.99
CA ARG A 79 22.23 -22.58 -2.01
C ARG A 79 21.85 -22.19 -0.60
N GLY A 80 21.66 -23.21 0.24
CA GLY A 80 21.29 -23.05 1.63
C GLY A 80 22.40 -22.43 2.48
N TRP A 81 22.06 -22.04 3.71
CA TRP A 81 23.04 -21.50 4.65
C TRP A 81 24.23 -22.44 4.91
N ALA A 82 24.00 -23.76 4.86
CA ALA A 82 25.05 -24.75 5.04
C ALA A 82 26.12 -24.70 3.93
N ASP A 83 25.71 -24.51 2.68
CA ASP A 83 26.63 -24.44 1.54
C ASP A 83 27.42 -23.12 1.56
N LYS A 84 26.75 -22.01 1.86
CA LYS A 84 27.39 -20.70 2.07
C LYS A 84 28.40 -20.75 3.22
N GLY A 85 28.07 -21.46 4.29
CA GLY A 85 28.97 -21.71 5.42
C GLY A 85 30.21 -22.52 5.03
N LYS A 86 30.05 -23.59 4.25
CA LYS A 86 31.17 -24.38 3.72
C LYS A 86 32.08 -23.53 2.82
N ASP A 87 31.51 -22.74 1.93
CA ASP A 87 32.27 -21.85 1.04
C ASP A 87 33.03 -20.77 1.83
N TYR A 88 32.43 -20.25 2.89
CA TYR A 88 33.09 -19.31 3.81
C TYR A 88 34.27 -19.97 4.51
N LEU A 89 34.10 -21.16 5.10
CA LEU A 89 35.17 -21.89 5.77
C LEU A 89 36.31 -22.24 4.81
N ARG A 90 36.00 -22.68 3.59
CA ARG A 90 36.99 -22.94 2.54
C ARG A 90 37.77 -21.68 2.16
N ARG A 91 37.11 -20.52 2.09
CA ARG A 91 37.74 -19.23 1.79
C ARG A 91 38.65 -18.77 2.92
N VAL A 92 38.23 -18.91 4.17
CA VAL A 92 39.04 -18.59 5.36
C VAL A 92 40.26 -19.50 5.43
N ALA A 93 40.09 -20.81 5.24
CA ALA A 93 41.20 -21.77 5.20
C ALA A 93 42.21 -21.46 4.08
N LYS A 94 41.74 -21.00 2.91
CA LYS A 94 42.61 -20.58 1.80
C LYS A 94 43.33 -19.25 2.07
N LYS A 95 42.76 -18.36 2.90
CA LYS A 95 43.32 -17.04 3.22
C LYS A 95 44.29 -17.07 4.39
N GLY A 96 44.16 -18.04 5.31
CA GLY A 96 45.08 -18.26 6.44
C GLY A 96 46.24 -19.21 6.14
N GLY A 97 46.39 -19.67 4.89
CA GLY A 97 47.46 -20.56 4.43
C GLY A 97 48.61 -19.82 3.73
N MET A 98 48.98 -18.63 4.22
CA MET A 98 50.26 -17.94 3.94
C MET A 98 51.00 -17.73 5.25
#